data_AF-A0A842JND1-F1
#
_entry.id   AF-A0A842JND1-F1
#
_cell.length_a   1.000
_cell.length_b   1.000
_cell.length_c   1.000
_cell.angle_alpha   90.00
_cell.angle_beta   90.00
_cell.angle_gamma   90.00
#
_symmetry.space_group_name_H-M   'P 1'
#
loop_
_entity.id
_entity.type
_entity.pdbx_description
1 polymer ?
#
loop_
_entity_poly.entity_id
_entity_poly.type
_entity_poly.pdbx_seq_one_letter_code
_entity_poly.pdbx_strand_id
1 'polypeptide(L)'
;MSAMIAEEERAEGLPLREEAEGGTSEGAAPAENVPVDDAGAEDEVPGMAEACRRFPMPTEEEAAHALRELSWGEQFVASRMFPSKGGTDLYLYSLRSAALFLLDGDRAHIGKGSDQEIKLIDVDGFVSWVRDVVGDGPLADAMDEDCPPDDPYHDRLQAVQRLIDLRMVQYGGLW
;
A
#
# COMPACT_ATOMS: atom_id res chain seq x y z
N MET A 1 55.27 11.47 -22.28
CA MET A 1 55.97 11.43 -23.57
C MET A 1 55.28 10.39 -24.43
N SER A 2 54.84 10.81 -25.62
CA SER A 2 54.67 10.09 -26.90
C SER A 2 54.42 8.58 -26.91
N ALA A 3 53.58 8.00 -27.78
CA ALA A 3 52.73 8.49 -28.86
C ALA A 3 52.17 7.25 -29.60
N MET A 4 51.07 7.43 -30.35
CA MET A 4 50.77 6.77 -31.65
C MET A 4 50.33 5.28 -31.63
N ILE A 5 49.43 4.75 -32.48
CA ILE A 5 48.68 5.12 -33.72
C ILE A 5 47.57 4.04 -33.84
N ALA A 6 46.28 4.33 -34.05
CA ALA A 6 45.53 4.75 -35.26
C ALA A 6 45.39 3.68 -36.37
N GLU A 7 44.14 3.43 -36.79
CA GLU A 7 43.59 2.96 -38.10
C GLU A 7 42.20 2.34 -37.81
N GLU A 8 41.04 2.85 -38.20
CA GLU A 8 40.48 3.37 -39.48
C GLU A 8 39.96 2.27 -40.44
N GLU A 9 38.85 2.62 -41.12
CA GLU A 9 38.15 2.01 -42.28
C GLU A 9 36.78 1.33 -41.94
N ARG A 10 35.61 1.93 -42.22
CA ARG A 10 34.84 2.10 -43.50
C ARG A 10 34.46 0.75 -44.16
N ALA A 11 33.29 0.50 -44.77
CA ALA A 11 32.16 1.30 -45.28
C ALA A 11 30.98 0.37 -45.68
N GLU A 12 29.78 0.99 -45.79
CA GLU A 12 28.71 0.83 -46.83
C GLU A 12 28.00 -0.52 -47.13
N GLY A 13 26.67 -0.42 -47.35
CA GLY A 13 25.93 -1.41 -48.14
C GLY A 13 24.39 -1.43 -47.98
N LEU A 14 23.69 -0.39 -48.46
CA LEU A 14 22.26 -0.49 -48.86
C LEU A 14 22.16 -1.09 -50.26
N PRO A 15 21.02 -1.72 -50.60
CA PRO A 15 20.35 -1.28 -51.83
C PRO A 15 18.82 -1.18 -51.73
N LEU A 16 18.30 -0.13 -52.36
CA LEU A 16 16.92 0.06 -52.83
C LEU A 16 16.72 -0.62 -54.19
N ARG A 17 15.52 -1.17 -54.44
CA ARG A 17 14.73 -1.16 -55.71
C ARG A 17 13.27 -1.51 -55.36
N GLU A 18 12.31 -0.58 -55.43
CA GLU A 18 11.51 -0.14 -56.59
C GLU A 18 10.77 -1.27 -57.32
N GLU A 19 9.43 -1.22 -57.25
CA GLU A 19 8.49 -1.48 -58.36
C GLU A 19 7.28 -0.54 -58.14
N ALA A 20 6.81 0.07 -59.24
CA ALA A 20 5.80 1.13 -59.31
C ALA A 20 4.45 0.61 -59.83
N GLU A 21 3.54 1.56 -60.12
CA GLU A 21 2.19 1.47 -60.71
C GLU A 21 1.06 1.36 -59.67
N GLY A 22 0.05 2.22 -59.59
CA GLY A 22 -0.48 3.28 -60.46
C GLY A 22 -2.01 3.27 -60.30
N GLY A 23 -2.65 4.43 -60.06
CA GLY A 23 -4.13 4.50 -60.06
C GLY A 23 -4.73 5.64 -59.24
N THR A 24 -5.10 6.72 -59.93
CA THR A 24 -5.83 7.89 -59.43
C THR A 24 -7.33 7.60 -59.30
N SER A 25 -8.01 8.05 -58.23
CA SER A 25 -9.30 8.76 -58.33
C SER A 25 -9.81 9.29 -56.99
N GLU A 26 -10.25 10.54 -57.07
CA GLU A 26 -10.95 11.45 -56.16
C GLU A 26 -12.28 10.91 -55.57
N GLY A 27 -12.62 11.27 -54.33
CA GLY A 27 -14.01 11.20 -53.83
C GLY A 27 -14.24 11.11 -52.32
N ALA A 28 -14.74 12.21 -51.73
CA ALA A 28 -15.68 12.31 -50.59
C ALA A 28 -15.26 11.85 -49.16
N ALA A 29 -15.18 12.82 -48.24
CA ALA A 29 -15.40 12.64 -46.79
C ALA A 29 -16.91 12.74 -46.45
N PRO A 30 -17.40 12.42 -45.24
CA PRO A 30 -16.71 11.95 -44.03
C PRO A 30 -17.36 10.71 -43.36
N ALA A 31 -16.62 10.04 -42.50
CA ALA A 31 -17.21 9.31 -41.38
C ALA A 31 -16.46 9.76 -40.12
N GLU A 32 -17.16 10.55 -39.31
CA GLU A 32 -16.73 10.96 -37.99
C GLU A 32 -16.49 9.71 -37.13
N ASN A 33 -15.23 9.30 -36.99
CA ASN A 33 -14.80 8.60 -35.80
C ASN A 33 -14.24 9.65 -34.86
N VAL A 34 -15.14 10.22 -34.05
CA VAL A 34 -14.76 10.88 -32.81
C VAL A 34 -14.04 9.82 -31.98
N PRO A 35 -12.74 9.97 -31.65
CA PRO A 35 -12.19 9.20 -30.56
C PRO A 35 -12.96 9.66 -29.33
N VAL A 36 -13.70 8.74 -28.72
CA VAL A 36 -14.09 8.89 -27.33
C VAL A 36 -12.76 8.89 -26.58
N ASP A 37 -12.23 10.09 -26.33
CA ASP A 37 -11.25 10.29 -25.27
C ASP A 37 -11.95 9.79 -24.01
N ASP A 38 -11.57 8.57 -23.62
CA ASP A 38 -11.93 7.95 -22.36
C ASP A 38 -11.46 8.89 -21.25
N ALA A 39 -12.40 9.71 -20.83
CA ALA A 39 -12.23 10.66 -19.76
C ALA A 39 -11.96 9.86 -18.48
N GLY A 40 -10.73 10.00 -17.98
CA GLY A 40 -10.39 9.61 -16.62
C GLY A 40 -10.32 8.11 -16.40
N ALA A 41 -9.16 7.52 -16.72
CA ALA A 41 -8.59 6.57 -15.77
C ALA A 41 -8.32 7.36 -14.48
N GLU A 42 -9.36 7.55 -13.66
CA GLU A 42 -9.20 7.97 -12.28
C GLU A 42 -8.21 6.97 -11.67
N ASP A 43 -7.05 7.49 -11.26
CA ASP A 43 -5.99 6.72 -10.60
C ASP A 43 -6.63 5.94 -9.45
N GLU A 44 -7.02 4.70 -9.71
CA GLU A 44 -7.66 3.85 -8.73
C GLU A 44 -6.59 3.55 -7.69
N VAL A 45 -6.67 4.24 -6.54
CA VAL A 45 -5.71 4.05 -5.45
C VAL A 45 -5.64 2.55 -5.16
N PRO A 46 -4.47 1.90 -5.31
CA PRO A 46 -4.37 0.46 -5.15
C PRO A 46 -4.93 0.01 -3.81
N GLY A 47 -5.83 -0.97 -3.83
CA GLY A 47 -6.49 -1.48 -2.62
C GLY A 47 -7.77 -0.76 -2.21
N MET A 48 -8.14 0.39 -2.83
CA MET A 48 -9.38 1.12 -2.51
C MET A 48 -10.63 0.28 -2.74
N ALA A 49 -10.73 -0.42 -3.88
CA ALA A 49 -11.87 -1.28 -4.16
C ALA A 49 -12.03 -2.41 -3.13
N GLU A 50 -10.94 -3.03 -2.69
CA GLU A 50 -10.99 -4.05 -1.64
C GLU A 50 -11.39 -3.44 -0.30
N ALA A 51 -10.84 -2.28 0.05
CA ALA A 51 -11.21 -1.57 1.27
C ALA A 51 -12.72 -1.26 1.31
N CYS A 52 -13.29 -0.76 0.21
CA CYS A 52 -14.73 -0.52 0.08
C CYS A 52 -15.60 -1.78 0.10
N ARG A 53 -15.06 -2.95 -0.27
CA ARG A 53 -15.76 -4.23 -0.09
C ARG A 53 -15.80 -4.67 1.37
N ARG A 54 -14.75 -4.38 2.13
CA ARG A 54 -14.62 -4.80 3.53
C ARG A 54 -15.35 -3.90 4.51
N PHE A 55 -15.33 -2.59 4.28
CA PHE A 55 -15.94 -1.63 5.21
C PHE A 55 -16.48 -0.40 4.46
N PRO A 56 -17.52 0.25 5.00
CA PRO A 56 -18.11 1.43 4.40
C PRO A 56 -17.09 2.57 4.28
N MET A 57 -17.24 3.37 3.22
CA MET A 57 -16.40 4.56 3.04
C MET A 57 -16.64 5.53 4.20
N PRO A 58 -15.59 5.93 4.93
CA PRO A 58 -15.73 6.84 6.05
C PRO A 58 -16.02 8.25 5.56
N THR A 59 -16.76 9.00 6.35
CA THR A 59 -16.88 10.44 6.18
C THR A 59 -15.57 11.14 6.54
N GLU A 60 -15.39 12.38 6.08
CA GLU A 60 -14.21 13.18 6.42
C GLU A 60 -14.07 13.39 7.93
N GLU A 61 -15.18 13.59 8.65
CA GLU A 61 -15.19 13.75 10.09
C GLU A 61 -14.77 12.46 10.82
N GLU A 62 -15.27 11.30 10.38
CA GLU A 62 -14.86 10.00 10.93
C GLU A 62 -13.38 9.72 10.69
N ALA A 63 -12.88 10.01 9.50
CA ALA A 63 -11.46 9.86 9.17
C ALA A 63 -10.58 10.78 10.02
N ALA A 64 -10.96 12.06 10.15
CA ALA A 64 -10.24 13.03 10.97
C ALA A 64 -10.27 12.63 12.45
N HIS A 65 -11.38 12.09 12.94
CA HIS A 65 -11.50 11.59 14.31
C HIS A 65 -10.61 10.36 14.53
N ALA A 66 -10.66 9.36 13.65
CA ALA A 66 -9.88 8.14 13.78
C ALA A 66 -8.36 8.40 13.70
N LEU A 67 -7.94 9.39 12.89
CA LEU A 67 -6.53 9.75 12.71
C LEU A 67 -6.00 10.81 13.70
N ARG A 68 -6.85 11.31 14.60
CA ARG A 68 -6.43 12.34 15.57
C ARG A 68 -5.34 11.81 16.50
N GLU A 69 -4.57 12.74 17.05
CA GLU A 69 -3.67 12.44 18.17
C GLU A 69 -4.47 12.29 19.47
N LEU A 70 -4.11 11.26 20.23
CA LEU A 70 -4.71 10.84 21.48
C LEU A 70 -3.91 11.38 22.66
N SER A 71 -4.56 11.48 23.81
CA SER A 71 -3.95 11.97 25.03
C SER A 71 -3.36 10.84 25.89
N TRP A 72 -2.66 11.22 26.94
CA TRP A 72 -2.14 10.27 27.92
C TRP A 72 -3.29 9.54 28.64
N GLY A 73 -3.25 8.22 28.62
CA GLY A 73 -4.30 7.30 29.09
C GLY A 73 -5.11 6.67 27.95
N GLU A 74 -5.06 7.25 26.75
CA GLU A 74 -5.79 6.76 25.56
C GLU A 74 -4.88 6.02 24.58
N GLN A 75 -3.56 6.02 24.79
CA GLN A 75 -2.61 5.35 23.91
C GLN A 75 -2.76 3.82 23.92
N PHE A 76 -2.46 3.20 22.78
CA PHE A 76 -2.24 1.76 22.72
C PHE A 76 -0.79 1.43 23.07
N VAL A 77 -0.55 0.35 23.81
CA VAL A 77 0.79 -0.11 24.17
C VAL A 77 1.14 -1.34 23.33
N ALA A 78 2.14 -1.20 22.48
CA ALA A 78 2.76 -2.30 21.76
C ALA A 78 4.16 -2.58 22.31
N SER A 79 4.67 -3.78 22.11
CA SER A 79 6.05 -4.12 22.48
C SER A 79 6.84 -4.49 21.23
N ARG A 80 8.09 -4.03 21.20
CA ARG A 80 9.08 -4.36 20.18
C ARG A 80 10.18 -5.18 20.82
N MET A 81 10.42 -6.39 20.31
CA MET A 81 11.38 -7.32 20.90
C MET A 81 12.51 -7.66 19.95
N PHE A 82 13.75 -7.51 20.43
CA PHE A 82 14.95 -8.02 19.76
C PHE A 82 15.54 -9.16 20.58
N PRO A 83 15.85 -10.32 19.97
CA PRO A 83 16.45 -11.44 20.68
C PRO A 83 17.72 -11.08 21.46
N SER A 84 18.49 -10.11 20.99
CA SER A 84 19.75 -9.69 21.59
C SER A 84 19.65 -8.57 22.63
N LYS A 85 18.57 -7.76 22.61
CA LYS A 85 18.43 -6.54 23.44
C LYS A 85 17.24 -6.59 24.39
N GLY A 86 16.35 -7.57 24.23
CA GLY A 86 15.11 -7.67 24.99
C GLY A 86 13.97 -6.87 24.36
N GLY A 87 12.88 -6.73 25.13
CA GLY A 87 11.68 -5.99 24.74
C GLY A 87 11.74 -4.51 25.15
N THR A 88 11.06 -3.66 24.39
CA THR A 88 10.79 -2.26 24.75
C THR A 88 9.34 -1.95 24.39
N ASP A 89 8.65 -1.27 25.31
CA ASP A 89 7.28 -0.82 25.08
C ASP A 89 7.25 0.48 24.28
N LEU A 90 6.26 0.56 23.40
CA LEU A 90 5.98 1.67 22.52
C LEU A 90 4.55 2.13 22.79
N TYR A 91 4.39 3.44 22.93
CA TYR A 91 3.12 4.09 23.17
C TYR A 91 2.64 4.72 21.87
N LEU A 92 1.51 4.24 21.34
CA LEU A 92 0.94 4.64 20.07
C LEU A 92 -0.23 5.59 20.34
N TYR A 93 -0.07 6.86 19.93
CA TYR A 93 -0.99 7.95 20.24
C TYR A 93 -1.96 8.27 19.09
N SER A 94 -1.99 7.47 18.04
CA SER A 94 -2.99 7.63 16.97
C SER A 94 -3.11 6.34 16.19
N LEU A 95 -4.24 6.13 15.50
CA LEU A 95 -4.38 4.99 14.59
C LEU A 95 -3.31 5.04 13.48
N ARG A 96 -2.89 6.24 13.07
CA ARG A 96 -1.75 6.44 12.15
C ARG A 96 -0.45 5.91 12.74
N SER A 97 -0.11 6.25 13.98
CA SER A 97 1.11 5.74 14.63
C SER A 97 1.09 4.21 14.78
N ALA A 98 -0.09 3.65 15.06
CA ALA A 98 -0.29 2.21 15.11
C ALA A 98 -0.12 1.55 13.74
N ALA A 99 -0.68 2.14 12.68
CA ALA A 99 -0.49 1.68 11.32
C ALA A 99 0.97 1.72 10.90
N LEU A 100 1.69 2.81 11.19
CA LEU A 100 3.12 2.90 10.93
C LEU A 100 3.88 1.78 11.65
N PHE A 101 3.61 1.57 12.95
CA PHE A 101 4.26 0.49 13.70
C PHE A 101 3.94 -0.90 13.12
N LEU A 102 2.68 -1.18 12.80
CA LEU A 102 2.24 -2.50 12.37
C LEU A 102 2.64 -2.82 10.93
N LEU A 103 2.63 -1.83 10.05
CA LEU A 103 2.88 -1.99 8.61
C LEU A 103 4.33 -1.73 8.21
N ASP A 104 5.13 -1.09 9.06
CA ASP A 104 6.55 -0.87 8.77
C ASP A 104 7.23 -2.19 8.38
N GLY A 105 8.09 -2.12 7.37
CA GLY A 105 8.44 -3.19 6.41
C GLY A 105 9.02 -4.49 6.96
N ASP A 106 9.19 -4.60 8.28
CA ASP A 106 9.47 -5.85 8.96
C ASP A 106 8.15 -6.59 9.24
N ARG A 107 7.60 -7.21 8.20
CA ARG A 107 6.41 -8.09 8.25
C ARG A 107 6.70 -9.31 9.12
N ALA A 108 6.74 -9.19 10.44
CA ALA A 108 6.87 -10.29 11.41
C ALA A 108 7.67 -11.51 10.88
N HIS A 109 8.90 -11.30 10.40
CA HIS A 109 9.70 -12.39 9.86
C HIS A 109 10.26 -13.20 11.04
N ILE A 110 9.73 -14.39 11.29
CA ILE A 110 10.36 -15.37 12.18
C ILE A 110 11.34 -16.21 11.35
N GLY A 111 12.64 -15.99 11.53
CA GLY A 111 13.72 -16.62 10.78
C GLY A 111 15.05 -16.63 11.55
N LYS A 112 16.10 -17.25 11.01
CA LYS A 112 17.38 -17.49 11.72
C LYS A 112 18.37 -16.29 11.67
N GLY A 113 17.87 -15.05 11.66
CA GLY A 113 18.70 -13.83 11.60
C GLY A 113 18.80 -13.11 12.95
N SER A 114 19.97 -12.55 13.28
CA SER A 114 20.24 -11.89 14.57
C SER A 114 19.65 -10.48 14.74
N ASP A 115 19.01 -9.93 13.71
CA ASP A 115 18.48 -8.55 13.69
C ASP A 115 16.96 -8.50 13.50
N GLN A 116 16.27 -9.60 13.80
CA GLN A 116 14.82 -9.68 13.65
C GLN A 116 14.11 -8.94 14.76
N GLU A 117 13.23 -8.02 14.35
CA GLU A 117 12.30 -7.34 15.22
C GLU A 117 11.01 -8.16 15.32
N ILE A 118 10.65 -8.54 16.55
CA ILE A 118 9.36 -9.18 16.82
C ILE A 118 8.42 -8.10 17.34
N LYS A 119 7.39 -7.79 16.57
CA LYS A 119 6.28 -6.91 16.99
C LYS A 119 5.28 -7.73 17.78
N LEU A 120 4.99 -7.28 18.99
CA LEU A 120 4.05 -7.91 19.91
C LEU A 120 2.97 -6.90 20.27
N ILE A 121 1.72 -7.29 20.03
CA ILE A 121 0.52 -6.58 20.47
C ILE A 121 -0.43 -7.56 21.14
N ASP A 122 -1.22 -7.07 22.08
CA ASP A 122 -2.46 -7.72 22.49
C ASP A 122 -3.51 -7.45 21.40
N VAL A 123 -3.86 -8.48 20.62
CA VAL A 123 -4.81 -8.34 19.50
C VAL A 123 -6.20 -7.98 20.01
N ASP A 124 -6.68 -8.65 21.05
CA ASP A 124 -8.01 -8.42 21.61
C ASP A 124 -8.11 -7.02 22.24
N GLY A 125 -7.05 -6.61 22.93
CA GLY A 125 -6.89 -5.25 23.42
C GLY A 125 -6.84 -4.22 22.29
N PHE A 126 -6.18 -4.53 21.17
CA PHE A 126 -6.11 -3.64 20.01
C PHE A 126 -7.47 -3.44 19.35
N VAL A 127 -8.24 -4.51 19.14
CA VAL A 127 -9.59 -4.42 18.56
C VAL A 127 -10.51 -3.60 19.47
N SER A 128 -10.46 -3.84 20.78
CA SER A 128 -11.21 -3.07 21.77
C SER A 128 -10.81 -1.59 21.74
N TRP A 129 -9.52 -1.29 21.64
CA TRP A 129 -9.01 0.08 21.54
C TRP A 129 -9.46 0.79 20.25
N VAL A 130 -9.44 0.09 19.11
CA VAL A 130 -9.96 0.63 17.83
C VAL A 130 -11.45 0.98 17.95
N ARG A 131 -12.23 0.11 18.59
CA ARG A 131 -13.66 0.33 18.80
C ARG A 131 -13.95 1.50 19.75
N ASP A 132 -13.36 1.48 20.94
CA ASP A 132 -13.79 2.31 22.05
C ASP A 132 -13.04 3.65 22.14
N VAL A 133 -11.77 3.68 21.71
CA VAL A 133 -10.90 4.86 21.83
C VAL A 133 -10.70 5.54 20.49
N VAL A 134 -10.35 4.80 19.45
CA VAL A 134 -10.20 5.37 18.10
C VAL A 134 -11.57 5.75 17.53
N GLY A 135 -12.59 4.93 17.81
CA GLY A 135 -13.97 5.14 17.37
C GLY A 135 -14.29 4.54 15.99
N ASP A 136 -13.43 3.67 15.46
CA ASP A 136 -13.63 3.03 14.16
C ASP A 136 -14.34 1.67 14.31
N GLY A 137 -15.65 1.75 14.55
CA GLY A 137 -16.51 0.58 14.72
C GLY A 137 -16.44 -0.42 13.56
N PRO A 138 -16.59 0.01 12.28
CA PRO A 138 -16.53 -0.89 11.14
C PRO A 138 -15.20 -1.64 11.00
N LEU A 139 -14.07 -0.97 11.30
CA LEU A 139 -12.76 -1.63 11.32
C LEU A 139 -12.68 -2.68 12.44
N ALA A 140 -13.14 -2.34 13.64
CA ALA A 140 -13.13 -3.26 14.77
C ALA A 140 -14.03 -4.48 14.53
N ASP A 141 -15.22 -4.29 13.97
CA ASP A 141 -16.14 -5.37 13.61
C ASP A 141 -15.49 -6.34 12.58
N ALA A 142 -14.79 -5.80 11.58
CA ALA A 142 -14.06 -6.62 10.61
C ALA A 142 -12.90 -7.40 11.25
N MET A 143 -12.22 -6.83 12.25
CA MET A 143 -11.16 -7.53 12.98
C MET A 143 -11.73 -8.65 13.86
N ASP A 144 -12.87 -8.43 14.52
CA ASP A 144 -13.55 -9.46 15.31
C ASP A 144 -14.00 -10.65 14.45
N GLU A 145 -14.41 -10.40 13.19
CA GLU A 145 -14.78 -11.45 12.24
C GLU A 145 -13.55 -12.24 11.72
N ASP A 146 -12.48 -11.54 11.34
CA ASP A 146 -11.31 -12.14 10.69
C ASP A 146 -10.22 -12.65 11.67
N CYS A 147 -10.33 -12.36 12.98
CA CYS A 147 -9.30 -12.68 13.98
C CYS A 147 -9.85 -13.43 15.22
N PRO A 148 -10.53 -14.58 15.07
CA PRO A 148 -11.11 -15.29 16.20
C PRO A 148 -10.04 -15.66 17.24
N PRO A 149 -10.37 -15.65 18.54
CA PRO A 149 -9.39 -15.77 19.62
C PRO A 149 -8.63 -17.11 19.64
N ASP A 150 -9.21 -18.15 19.04
CA ASP A 150 -8.63 -19.49 18.97
C ASP A 150 -7.61 -19.65 17.81
N ASP A 151 -7.52 -18.67 16.90
CA ASP A 151 -6.57 -18.72 15.80
C ASP A 151 -5.12 -18.48 16.27
N PRO A 152 -4.12 -19.02 15.55
CA PRO A 152 -2.73 -18.75 15.85
C PRO A 152 -2.43 -17.24 15.86
N TYR A 153 -1.70 -16.79 16.88
CA TYR A 153 -1.35 -15.37 17.06
C TYR A 153 -0.83 -14.69 15.79
N HIS A 154 0.06 -15.36 15.08
CA HIS A 154 0.65 -14.84 13.85
C HIS A 154 -0.40 -14.58 12.77
N ASP A 155 -1.38 -15.46 12.62
CA ASP A 155 -2.41 -15.35 11.59
C ASP A 155 -3.39 -14.23 11.94
N ARG A 156 -3.75 -14.11 13.22
CA ARG A 156 -4.51 -12.98 13.76
C ARG A 156 -3.79 -11.64 13.55
N LEU A 157 -2.50 -11.57 13.86
CA LEU A 157 -1.69 -10.36 13.64
C LEU A 157 -1.61 -9.98 12.16
N GLN A 158 -1.42 -10.95 11.27
CA GLN A 158 -1.44 -10.70 9.83
C GLN A 158 -2.80 -10.22 9.32
N ALA A 159 -3.90 -10.74 9.88
CA ALA A 159 -5.24 -10.27 9.55
C ALA A 159 -5.45 -8.81 9.98
N VAL A 160 -5.08 -8.46 11.22
CA VAL A 160 -5.08 -7.06 11.70
C VAL A 160 -4.26 -6.15 10.79
N GLN A 161 -3.03 -6.56 10.42
CA GLN A 161 -2.17 -5.79 9.51
C GLN A 161 -2.83 -5.54 8.16
N ARG A 162 -3.45 -6.56 7.54
CA ARG A 162 -4.15 -6.41 6.27
C ARG A 162 -5.34 -5.45 6.37
N LEU A 163 -6.14 -5.55 7.43
CA LEU A 163 -7.31 -4.69 7.63
C LEU A 163 -6.90 -3.24 7.89
N ILE A 164 -5.84 -3.02 8.68
CA ILE A 164 -5.27 -1.68 8.90
C ILE A 164 -4.76 -1.07 7.59
N ASP A 165 -4.02 -1.83 6.78
CA ASP A 165 -3.52 -1.37 5.48
C ASP A 165 -4.67 -0.90 4.57
N LEU A 166 -5.70 -1.73 4.42
CA LEU A 166 -6.89 -1.38 3.65
C LEU A 166 -7.62 -0.15 4.21
N ARG A 167 -7.72 -0.02 5.54
CA ARG A 167 -8.44 1.12 6.15
C ARG A 167 -7.66 2.41 6.00
N MET A 168 -6.33 2.35 6.08
CA MET A 168 -5.47 3.50 5.82
C MET A 168 -5.57 4.01 4.38
N VAL A 169 -5.81 3.12 3.41
CA VAL A 169 -6.10 3.52 2.02
C VAL A 169 -7.33 4.41 1.94
N GLN A 170 -8.42 4.07 2.63
CA GLN A 170 -9.64 4.89 2.67
C GLN A 170 -9.44 6.24 3.38
N TYR A 171 -8.59 6.27 4.41
CA TYR A 171 -8.29 7.50 5.12
C TYR A 171 -7.24 8.39 4.42
N GLY A 172 -6.59 7.90 3.35
CA GLY A 172 -5.44 8.59 2.74
C GLY A 172 -4.26 8.75 3.70
N GLY A 173 -4.17 7.89 4.73
CA GLY A 173 -3.38 8.12 5.94
C GLY A 173 -1.88 7.74 5.88
N LEU A 174 -1.38 7.23 4.75
CA LEU A 174 0.00 6.76 4.60
C LEU A 174 0.87 7.58 3.62
N TRP A 175 0.38 8.74 3.17
CA TRP A 175 1.06 9.60 2.19
C TRP A 175 1.43 10.97 2.80
#